data_AF-A0A7J6BYH1-F1
#
_entry.id   AF-A0A7J6BYH1-F1
#
_cell.length_a   1.000
_cell.length_b   1.000
_cell.length_c   1.000
_cell.angle_alpha   90.00
_cell.angle_beta   90.00
_cell.angle_gamma   90.00
#
_symmetry.space_group_name_H-M   'P 1'
#
loop_
_entity.id
_entity.type
_entity.pdbx_description
1 polymer ?
#
loop_
_entity_poly.entity_id
_entity_poly.type
_entity_poly.pdbx_seq_one_letter_code
_entity_poly.pdbx_strand_id
1 'polypeptide(L)'
;MRNLILTWTFLFILHLTKEDTSVQKLSAPEKHFLVLMCSDASHVDWSHGLERVIASRRGKQVSYLDQSKHQLLEDGHLSIKDLQESDAGEYYCNRQLVADITVLKGHNFTVPEGTTVYLPCKTSDKMKQRWAFKRTLQSRKEFISTLYKNSTVKKERADPTLRFTHTIDHLTISNLQLQDSGLYLCNNREMAFLTVTTESTEIENSSPDINKYLTVAVLLALCILVMVCVGLLFVTIDWKSRRRRNIRKETEPADIASGLQLQRMSNEGPWMLDTHEDAVSFFLHQSTAKDACSI
;
A
#
# COMPACT_ATOMS: atom_id res chain seq x y z
N MET A 1 5.31 32.79 2.33
CA MET A 1 5.03 31.93 1.14
C MET A 1 5.72 30.57 1.19
N ARG A 2 6.98 30.45 1.66
CA ARG A 2 7.72 29.16 1.70
C ARG A 2 7.09 28.05 2.57
N ASN A 3 6.49 28.40 3.70
CA ASN A 3 5.90 27.43 4.64
C ASN A 3 4.55 26.86 4.17
N LEU A 4 3.81 27.57 3.32
CA LEU A 4 2.52 27.10 2.80
C LEU A 4 2.71 26.06 1.68
N ILE A 5 3.78 26.21 0.89
CA ILE A 5 4.09 25.27 -0.21
C ILE A 5 4.53 23.92 0.37
N LEU A 6 5.34 23.94 1.44
CA LEU A 6 5.82 22.72 2.10
C LEU A 6 4.70 21.90 2.75
N THR A 7 3.70 22.54 3.37
CA THR A 7 2.56 21.84 3.97
C THR A 7 1.64 21.23 2.92
N TRP A 8 1.42 21.93 1.81
CA TRP A 8 0.63 21.43 0.68
C TRP A 8 1.32 20.27 -0.04
N THR A 9 2.64 20.31 -0.21
CA THR A 9 3.39 19.16 -0.76
C THR A 9 3.34 17.95 0.16
N PHE A 10 3.37 18.14 1.49
CA PHE A 10 3.27 17.04 2.44
C PHE A 10 1.88 16.39 2.46
N LEU A 11 0.81 17.19 2.39
CA LEU A 11 -0.57 16.70 2.27
C LEU A 11 -0.82 15.95 0.95
N PHE A 12 -0.23 16.42 -0.15
CA PHE A 12 -0.32 15.77 -1.45
C PHE A 12 0.45 14.44 -1.48
N ILE A 13 1.64 14.39 -0.85
CA ILE A 13 2.42 13.15 -0.70
C ILE A 13 1.67 12.15 0.20
N LEU A 14 1.07 12.57 1.31
CA LEU A 14 0.26 11.69 2.17
C LEU A 14 -0.97 11.12 1.46
N HIS A 15 -1.56 11.85 0.52
CA HIS A 15 -2.66 11.35 -0.32
C HIS A 15 -2.20 10.35 -1.40
N LEU A 16 -0.95 10.45 -1.85
CA LEU A 16 -0.38 9.56 -2.86
C LEU A 16 0.20 8.26 -2.29
N THR A 17 0.41 8.16 -0.97
CA THR A 17 0.94 6.95 -0.32
C THR A 17 -0.14 6.07 0.31
N LYS A 18 -1.43 6.25 -0.04
CA LYS A 18 -2.45 5.27 0.38
C LYS A 18 -2.16 3.97 -0.36
N GLU A 19 -1.51 3.06 0.35
CA GLU A 19 -1.09 1.74 -0.10
C GLU A 19 -2.30 1.04 -0.74
N ASP A 20 -2.18 0.77 -2.05
CA ASP A 20 -3.21 0.09 -2.83
C ASP A 20 -3.24 -1.37 -2.37
N THR A 21 -4.08 -1.62 -1.39
CA THR A 21 -4.24 -2.94 -0.76
C THR A 21 -5.11 -3.75 -1.69
N SER A 22 -4.44 -4.49 -2.58
CA SER A 22 -5.10 -5.43 -3.48
C SER A 22 -5.89 -6.44 -2.65
N VAL A 23 -7.20 -6.48 -2.87
CA VAL A 23 -8.11 -7.42 -2.21
C VAL A 23 -7.74 -8.84 -2.64
N GLN A 24 -7.48 -9.71 -1.67
CA GLN A 24 -7.08 -11.08 -1.93
C GLN A 24 -8.31 -11.95 -2.25
N LYS A 25 -8.41 -12.43 -3.50
CA LYS A 25 -9.38 -13.48 -3.85
C LYS A 25 -8.80 -14.83 -3.43
N LEU A 26 -9.45 -15.49 -2.47
CA LEU A 26 -8.99 -16.75 -1.89
C LEU A 26 -10.01 -17.86 -2.15
N SER A 27 -9.54 -19.05 -2.52
CA SER A 27 -10.38 -20.23 -2.69
C SER A 27 -9.81 -21.42 -1.95
N ALA A 28 -10.59 -22.02 -1.06
CA ALA A 28 -10.15 -23.15 -0.26
C ALA A 28 -11.29 -24.17 -0.05
N PRO A 29 -11.00 -25.48 -0.03
CA PRO A 29 -12.01 -26.49 0.24
C PRO A 29 -12.61 -26.41 1.63
N GLU A 30 -13.84 -26.91 1.76
CA GLU A 30 -14.46 -27.16 3.08
C GLU A 30 -13.52 -27.95 4.00
N LYS A 31 -13.64 -27.68 5.30
CA LYS A 31 -12.84 -28.28 6.39
C LYS A 31 -11.36 -27.88 6.40
N HIS A 32 -10.89 -27.14 5.40
CA HIS A 32 -9.57 -26.53 5.46
C HIS A 32 -9.55 -25.31 6.40
N PHE A 33 -8.38 -24.72 6.61
CA PHE A 33 -8.24 -23.46 7.34
C PHE A 33 -7.63 -22.39 6.44
N LEU A 34 -7.88 -21.14 6.77
CA LEU A 34 -7.21 -19.99 6.14
C LEU A 34 -6.58 -19.11 7.21
N VAL A 35 -5.54 -18.37 6.81
CA VAL A 35 -4.92 -17.32 7.63
C VAL A 35 -4.94 -16.04 6.82
N LEU A 36 -5.70 -15.06 7.30
CA LEU A 36 -5.82 -13.75 6.68
C LEU A 36 -4.86 -12.76 7.34
N MET A 37 -4.15 -12.02 6.52
CA MET A 37 -3.13 -11.07 6.95
C MET A 37 -3.75 -9.69 7.17
N CYS A 38 -3.28 -8.95 8.17
CA CYS A 38 -3.68 -7.56 8.38
C CYS A 38 -2.43 -6.69 8.51
N SER A 39 -2.37 -5.60 7.75
CA SER A 39 -1.19 -4.72 7.71
C SER A 39 -0.97 -3.93 9.02
N ASP A 40 -2.04 -3.70 9.79
CA ASP A 40 -2.01 -2.89 11.01
C ASP A 40 -2.20 -3.75 12.27
N ALA A 41 -1.09 -4.11 12.94
CA ALA A 41 -1.09 -5.05 14.07
C ALA A 41 -1.36 -4.42 15.46
N SER A 42 -1.32 -3.09 15.61
CA SER A 42 -1.40 -2.44 16.93
C SER A 42 -2.82 -2.45 17.53
N HIS A 43 -3.83 -2.43 16.66
CA HIS A 43 -5.25 -2.60 16.95
C HIS A 43 -5.86 -3.33 15.78
N VAL A 44 -6.62 -4.39 16.05
CA VAL A 44 -7.21 -5.21 14.99
C VAL A 44 -8.65 -5.49 15.31
N ASP A 45 -9.55 -5.08 14.42
CA ASP A 45 -10.94 -5.50 14.38
C ASP A 45 -11.18 -6.29 13.08
N TRP A 46 -11.40 -7.59 13.19
CA TRP A 46 -11.80 -8.44 12.08
C TRP A 46 -13.31 -8.54 11.99
N SER A 47 -13.86 -8.35 10.79
CA SER A 47 -15.28 -8.58 10.50
C SER A 47 -15.47 -9.45 9.26
N HIS A 48 -16.54 -10.24 9.29
CA HIS A 48 -17.06 -10.98 8.14
C HIS A 48 -18.28 -10.21 7.62
N GLY A 49 -18.17 -9.62 6.44
CA GLY A 49 -19.03 -8.51 6.02
C GLY A 49 -18.79 -7.23 6.86
N LEU A 50 -19.61 -6.21 6.59
CA LEU A 50 -19.45 -4.88 7.21
C LEU A 50 -19.98 -4.78 8.65
N GLU A 51 -20.92 -5.66 9.04
CA GLU A 51 -21.65 -5.50 10.30
C GLU A 51 -21.20 -6.48 11.39
N ARG A 52 -20.66 -7.65 11.02
CA ARG A 52 -20.39 -8.74 11.95
C ARG A 52 -18.91 -8.79 12.33
N VAL A 53 -18.57 -8.16 13.46
CA VAL A 53 -17.23 -8.29 14.07
C VAL A 53 -17.06 -9.69 14.64
N ILE A 54 -16.03 -10.41 14.19
CA ILE A 54 -15.78 -11.81 14.53
C ILE A 54 -14.63 -11.98 15.54
N ALA A 55 -13.66 -11.06 15.52
CA ALA A 55 -12.57 -11.01 16.49
C ALA A 55 -12.05 -9.58 16.61
N SER A 56 -11.67 -9.16 17.81
CA SER A 56 -11.01 -7.86 18.01
C SER A 56 -9.92 -7.93 19.06
N ARG A 57 -8.93 -7.04 18.95
CA ARG A 57 -7.89 -6.85 19.95
C ARG A 57 -7.60 -5.39 20.19
N ARG A 58 -7.62 -5.04 21.48
CA ARG A 58 -7.24 -3.72 21.99
C ARG A 58 -6.19 -3.90 23.08
N GLY A 59 -4.93 -3.67 22.73
CA GLY A 59 -3.80 -3.97 23.62
C GLY A 59 -3.74 -5.46 23.96
N LYS A 60 -3.81 -5.80 25.25
CA LYS A 60 -3.81 -7.21 25.73
C LYS A 60 -5.18 -7.87 25.72
N GLN A 61 -6.26 -7.11 25.57
CA GLN A 61 -7.61 -7.66 25.58
C GLN A 61 -7.98 -8.15 24.18
N VAL A 62 -8.44 -9.40 24.10
CA VAL A 62 -8.93 -10.01 22.86
C VAL A 62 -10.37 -10.44 23.08
N SER A 63 -11.23 -10.19 22.11
CA SER A 63 -12.62 -10.66 22.11
C SER A 63 -12.93 -11.44 20.83
N TYR A 64 -13.81 -12.42 20.95
CA TYR A 64 -14.22 -13.30 19.87
C TYR A 64 -15.74 -13.42 19.86
N LEU A 65 -16.32 -13.47 18.66
CA LEU A 65 -17.69 -13.94 18.50
C LEU A 65 -17.76 -15.46 18.65
N ASP A 66 -16.81 -16.17 18.04
CA ASP A 66 -16.67 -17.62 18.13
C ASP A 66 -15.19 -18.00 18.15
N GLN A 67 -14.69 -18.32 19.34
CA GLN A 67 -13.29 -18.71 19.56
C GLN A 67 -12.96 -20.13 19.05
N SER A 68 -13.98 -20.99 18.86
CA SER A 68 -13.76 -22.33 18.30
C SER A 68 -13.49 -22.27 16.81
N LYS A 69 -14.11 -21.30 16.13
CA LYS A 69 -14.01 -21.07 14.69
C LYS A 69 -12.87 -20.13 14.31
N HIS A 70 -12.73 -19.02 15.04
CA HIS A 70 -11.80 -17.94 14.73
C HIS A 70 -10.71 -17.86 15.79
N GLN A 71 -9.46 -17.77 15.35
CA GLN A 71 -8.32 -17.57 16.23
C GLN A 71 -7.52 -16.36 15.75
N LEU A 72 -7.34 -15.38 16.64
CA LEU A 72 -6.54 -14.21 16.36
C LEU A 72 -5.09 -14.50 16.78
N LEU A 73 -4.17 -14.47 15.83
CA LEU A 73 -2.75 -14.75 16.02
C LEU A 73 -2.03 -13.54 16.63
N GLU A 74 -0.91 -13.72 17.31
CA GLU A 74 -0.23 -12.63 18.04
C GLU A 74 0.17 -11.43 17.16
N ASP A 75 0.41 -11.66 15.88
CA ASP A 75 0.76 -10.66 14.87
C ASP A 75 -0.44 -9.88 14.30
N GLY A 76 -1.67 -10.22 14.68
CA GLY A 76 -2.88 -9.54 14.19
C GLY A 76 -3.64 -10.33 13.13
N HIS A 77 -3.07 -11.43 12.65
CA HIS A 77 -3.67 -12.25 11.61
C HIS A 77 -4.86 -13.06 12.14
N LEU A 78 -5.81 -13.35 11.25
CA LEU A 78 -6.99 -14.14 11.58
C LEU A 78 -6.86 -15.53 10.98
N SER A 79 -6.87 -16.56 11.84
CA SER A 79 -7.04 -17.94 11.41
C SER A 79 -8.52 -18.33 11.47
N ILE A 80 -9.06 -18.80 10.35
CA ILE A 80 -10.41 -19.34 10.22
C ILE A 80 -10.28 -20.85 10.07
N LYS A 81 -10.84 -21.62 11.01
CA LYS A 81 -10.73 -23.08 11.04
C LYS A 81 -11.94 -23.74 10.39
N ASP A 82 -11.76 -24.98 9.94
CA ASP A 82 -12.84 -25.88 9.48
C ASP A 82 -13.84 -25.19 8.55
N LEU A 83 -13.36 -24.65 7.42
CA LEU A 83 -14.14 -23.84 6.49
C LEU A 83 -15.47 -24.50 6.11
N GLN A 84 -16.52 -23.70 6.10
CA GLN A 84 -17.89 -24.05 5.74
C GLN A 84 -18.42 -23.03 4.75
N GLU A 85 -19.46 -23.38 4.00
CA GLU A 85 -20.08 -22.47 3.02
C GLU A 85 -20.47 -21.10 3.62
N SER A 86 -20.87 -21.05 4.88
CA SER A 86 -21.22 -19.81 5.58
C SER A 86 -20.03 -18.87 5.85
N ASP A 87 -18.80 -19.35 5.71
CA ASP A 87 -17.58 -18.54 5.84
C ASP A 87 -17.17 -17.89 4.52
N ALA A 88 -17.91 -18.12 3.43
CA ALA A 88 -17.66 -17.44 2.17
C ALA A 88 -18.00 -15.93 2.25
N GLY A 89 -17.38 -15.16 1.36
CA GLY A 89 -17.60 -13.72 1.21
C GLY A 89 -16.47 -12.87 1.76
N GLU A 90 -16.82 -11.61 2.03
CA GLU A 90 -15.86 -10.54 2.26
C GLU A 90 -15.38 -10.48 3.71
N TYR A 91 -14.07 -10.35 3.89
CA TYR A 91 -13.42 -10.20 5.19
C TYR A 91 -12.68 -8.87 5.25
N TYR A 92 -12.94 -8.15 6.34
CA TYR A 92 -12.36 -6.85 6.60
C TYR A 92 -11.47 -6.89 7.82
N CYS A 93 -10.32 -6.22 7.72
CA CYS A 93 -9.52 -5.85 8.89
C CYS A 93 -9.63 -4.33 9.08
N ASN A 94 -10.00 -3.86 10.26
CA ASN A 94 -10.13 -2.44 10.58
C ASN A 94 -11.00 -1.66 9.55
N ARG A 95 -12.08 -2.31 9.06
CA ARG A 95 -13.01 -1.81 8.01
C ARG A 95 -12.42 -1.69 6.61
N GLN A 96 -11.23 -2.24 6.38
CA GLN A 96 -10.61 -2.33 5.07
C GLN A 96 -10.80 -3.73 4.51
N LEU A 97 -11.32 -3.82 3.28
CA LEU A 97 -11.52 -5.11 2.62
C LEU A 97 -10.15 -5.74 2.34
N VAL A 98 -9.90 -6.90 2.93
CA VAL A 98 -8.61 -7.61 2.80
C VAL A 98 -8.74 -8.84 1.92
N ALA A 99 -9.84 -9.56 2.04
CA ALA A 99 -10.04 -10.81 1.32
C ALA A 99 -11.50 -11.03 0.94
N ASP A 100 -11.68 -11.72 -0.18
CA ASP A 100 -12.95 -12.32 -0.61
C ASP A 100 -12.74 -13.84 -0.72
N ILE A 101 -13.47 -14.60 0.09
CA ILE A 101 -13.28 -16.03 0.28
C ILE A 101 -14.37 -16.80 -0.45
N THR A 102 -13.95 -17.75 -1.30
CA THR A 102 -14.82 -18.78 -1.86
C THR A 102 -14.50 -20.13 -1.23
N VAL A 103 -15.53 -20.81 -0.72
CA VAL A 103 -15.40 -22.15 -0.14
C VAL A 103 -15.75 -23.22 -1.17
N LEU A 104 -14.79 -24.10 -1.49
CA LEU A 104 -14.90 -25.09 -2.55
C LEU A 104 -15.49 -26.42 -2.04
N LYS A 105 -16.40 -27.01 -2.80
CA LYS A 105 -17.06 -28.27 -2.47
C LYS A 105 -16.59 -29.41 -3.37
N GLY A 106 -16.46 -30.61 -2.80
CA GLY A 106 -16.09 -31.82 -3.54
C GLY A 106 -14.63 -31.85 -3.98
N HIS A 107 -14.38 -32.30 -5.21
CA HIS A 107 -13.03 -32.49 -5.77
C HIS A 107 -12.83 -31.84 -7.15
N ASN A 108 -13.91 -31.37 -7.79
CA ASN A 108 -13.85 -30.69 -9.08
C ASN A 108 -14.08 -29.21 -8.82
N PHE A 109 -13.02 -28.42 -8.91
CA PHE A 109 -13.06 -27.01 -8.56
C PHE A 109 -13.05 -26.17 -9.83
N THR A 110 -13.96 -25.20 -9.89
CA THR A 110 -13.96 -24.14 -10.90
C THR A 110 -13.59 -22.86 -10.20
N VAL A 111 -12.48 -22.25 -10.59
CA VAL A 111 -11.92 -21.08 -9.88
C VAL A 111 -11.50 -20.01 -10.90
N PRO A 112 -11.82 -18.72 -10.68
CA PRO A 112 -11.42 -17.66 -11.59
C PRO A 112 -9.90 -17.44 -11.65
N GLU A 113 -9.42 -16.99 -12.80
CA GLU A 113 -8.05 -16.51 -12.98
C GLU A 113 -7.72 -15.39 -11.97
N GLY A 114 -6.45 -15.30 -11.55
CA GLY A 114 -5.99 -14.32 -10.55
C GLY A 114 -6.25 -14.70 -9.10
N THR A 115 -7.13 -15.67 -8.84
CA THR A 115 -7.44 -16.16 -7.49
C THR A 115 -6.29 -16.96 -6.91
N THR A 116 -6.12 -16.93 -5.58
CA THR A 116 -5.20 -17.82 -4.86
C THR A 116 -5.97 -19.04 -4.37
N VAL A 117 -5.51 -20.24 -4.73
CA VAL A 117 -6.16 -21.50 -4.30
C VAL A 117 -5.29 -22.26 -3.29
N TYR A 118 -5.96 -22.85 -2.30
CA TYR A 118 -5.36 -23.72 -1.28
C TYR A 118 -5.80 -25.16 -1.51
N LEU A 119 -4.85 -26.04 -1.81
CA LEU A 119 -5.11 -27.46 -1.99
C LEU A 119 -4.60 -28.21 -0.76
N PRO A 120 -5.48 -28.64 0.14
CA PRO A 120 -5.07 -29.36 1.34
C PRO A 120 -4.45 -30.70 0.97
N CYS A 121 -3.48 -31.12 1.76
CA CYS A 121 -3.00 -32.49 1.74
C CYS A 121 -2.91 -33.01 3.15
N LYS A 122 -3.65 -34.08 3.41
CA LYS A 122 -3.54 -34.79 4.68
C LYS A 122 -2.12 -35.34 4.79
N THR A 123 -1.37 -34.84 5.76
CA THR A 123 -0.13 -35.48 6.16
C THR A 123 -0.44 -36.89 6.60
N SER A 124 0.28 -37.83 5.99
CA SER A 124 0.45 -39.16 6.55
C SER A 124 1.83 -39.19 7.19
N ASP A 125 2.09 -40.12 8.11
CA ASP A 125 3.41 -40.38 8.74
C ASP A 125 4.55 -40.73 7.77
N LYS A 126 4.37 -40.47 6.47
CA LYS A 126 5.35 -40.65 5.41
C LYS A 126 6.54 -39.73 5.62
N MET A 127 7.71 -40.27 5.31
CA MET A 127 9.01 -39.59 5.38
C MET A 127 9.13 -38.32 4.49
N LYS A 128 8.21 -38.15 3.53
CA LYS A 128 8.13 -36.98 2.63
C LYS A 128 6.73 -36.80 2.08
N GLN A 129 6.38 -35.55 1.78
CA GLN A 129 5.16 -35.13 1.09
C GLN A 129 5.53 -34.59 -0.30
N ARG A 130 4.84 -35.03 -1.35
CA ARG A 130 5.18 -34.64 -2.72
C ARG A 130 3.93 -34.26 -3.51
N TRP A 131 3.97 -33.08 -4.10
CA TRP A 131 2.93 -32.60 -5.00
C TRP A 131 3.28 -32.91 -6.46
N ALA A 132 2.27 -33.33 -7.20
CA ALA A 132 2.35 -33.60 -8.61
C ALA A 132 1.12 -33.04 -9.34
N PHE A 133 1.28 -32.81 -10.63
CA PHE A 133 0.29 -32.23 -11.51
C PHE A 133 0.18 -33.05 -12.79
N LYS A 134 -1.05 -33.18 -13.29
CA LYS A 134 -1.34 -33.72 -14.62
C LYS A 134 -2.30 -32.76 -15.30
N ARG A 135 -1.89 -32.17 -16.42
CA ARG A 135 -2.73 -31.27 -17.22
C ARG A 135 -4.02 -31.94 -17.67
N THR A 136 -3.95 -33.22 -18.04
CA THR A 136 -5.12 -34.05 -18.37
C THR A 136 -4.98 -35.42 -17.70
N LEU A 137 -6.06 -36.20 -17.65
CA LEU A 137 -6.01 -37.55 -17.07
C LEU A 137 -4.98 -38.46 -17.78
N GLN A 138 -4.69 -38.21 -19.05
CA GLN A 138 -3.73 -38.95 -19.87
C GLN A 138 -2.33 -38.32 -19.90
N SER A 139 -2.18 -37.07 -19.46
CA SER A 139 -0.89 -36.38 -19.53
C SER A 139 0.15 -37.06 -18.63
N ARG A 140 1.43 -36.87 -18.98
CA ARG A 140 2.51 -37.24 -18.07
C ARG A 140 2.35 -36.50 -16.74
N LYS A 141 2.72 -37.18 -15.66
CA LYS A 141 2.79 -36.61 -14.31
C LYS A 141 4.04 -35.74 -14.20
N GLU A 142 3.83 -34.49 -13.84
CA GLU A 142 4.88 -33.53 -13.50
C GLU A 142 4.96 -33.38 -11.99
N PHE A 143 6.17 -33.23 -11.44
CA PHE A 143 6.34 -32.99 -10.01
C PHE A 143 6.47 -31.49 -9.77
N ILE A 144 5.72 -30.97 -8.79
CA ILE A 144 5.74 -29.56 -8.42
C ILE A 144 6.83 -29.33 -7.39
N SER A 145 6.76 -30.06 -6.28
CA SER A 145 7.72 -29.94 -5.17
C SER A 145 7.64 -31.14 -4.22
N THR A 146 8.72 -31.34 -3.46
CA THR A 146 8.80 -32.33 -2.38
C THR A 146 9.15 -31.62 -1.06
N LEU A 147 8.33 -31.82 -0.03
CA LEU A 147 8.60 -31.45 1.36
C LEU A 147 9.16 -32.68 2.08
N TYR A 148 10.33 -32.51 2.69
CA TYR A 148 11.01 -33.56 3.46
C TYR A 148 10.71 -33.38 4.96
N LYS A 149 10.91 -34.45 5.74
CA LYS A 149 10.70 -34.46 7.20
C LYS A 149 11.50 -33.38 7.96
N ASN A 150 12.64 -32.93 7.42
CA ASN A 150 13.45 -31.85 7.96
C ASN A 150 12.93 -30.44 7.55
N SER A 151 11.67 -30.34 7.12
CA SER A 151 11.02 -29.11 6.65
C SER A 151 11.66 -28.45 5.42
N THR A 152 12.57 -29.15 4.72
CA THR A 152 13.15 -28.63 3.48
C THR A 152 12.18 -28.86 2.33
N VAL A 153 11.94 -27.83 1.52
CA VAL A 153 11.14 -27.91 0.30
C VAL A 153 12.06 -27.90 -0.92
N LYS A 154 12.09 -29.01 -1.66
CA LYS A 154 12.70 -29.06 -2.99
C LYS A 154 11.67 -28.68 -4.03
N LYS A 155 11.87 -27.54 -4.70
CA LYS A 155 11.09 -27.17 -5.90
C LYS A 155 11.56 -28.02 -7.08
N GLU A 156 10.60 -28.64 -7.77
CA GLU A 156 10.86 -29.53 -8.91
C GLU A 156 10.35 -28.93 -10.23
N ARG A 157 9.25 -28.18 -10.17
CA ARG A 157 8.76 -27.34 -11.26
C ARG A 157 9.44 -25.98 -11.22
N ALA A 158 9.83 -25.47 -12.38
CA ALA A 158 10.31 -24.10 -12.53
C ALA A 158 9.17 -23.11 -12.24
N ASP A 159 9.43 -22.17 -11.33
CA ASP A 159 8.46 -21.19 -10.86
C ASP A 159 9.18 -19.87 -10.54
N PRO A 160 9.57 -19.10 -11.57
CA PRO A 160 10.34 -17.88 -11.40
C PRO A 160 9.56 -16.78 -10.66
N THR A 161 8.22 -16.84 -10.71
CA THR A 161 7.32 -15.88 -10.05
C THR A 161 6.89 -16.32 -8.65
N LEU A 162 7.39 -17.47 -8.16
CA LEU A 162 7.15 -17.98 -6.81
C LEU A 162 5.66 -18.15 -6.45
N ARG A 163 4.82 -18.48 -7.44
CA ARG A 163 3.37 -18.67 -7.23
C ARG A 163 3.03 -19.93 -6.44
N PHE A 164 3.91 -20.94 -6.47
CA PHE A 164 3.69 -22.20 -5.79
C PHE A 164 4.40 -22.22 -4.43
N THR A 165 3.60 -22.27 -3.36
CA THR A 165 4.09 -22.39 -1.98
C THR A 165 3.63 -23.73 -1.41
N HIS A 166 4.57 -24.53 -0.91
CA HIS A 166 4.31 -25.86 -0.36
C HIS A 166 4.56 -25.84 1.14
N THR A 167 3.49 -26.01 1.91
CA THR A 167 3.53 -26.14 3.37
C THR A 167 3.19 -27.58 3.77
N ILE A 168 3.28 -27.89 5.07
CA ILE A 168 2.89 -29.21 5.56
C ILE A 168 1.39 -29.48 5.34
N ASP A 169 0.55 -28.45 5.40
CA ASP A 169 -0.90 -28.61 5.34
C ASP A 169 -1.47 -28.55 3.92
N HIS A 170 -0.84 -27.78 3.02
CA HIS A 170 -1.39 -27.53 1.69
C HIS A 170 -0.35 -27.13 0.65
N LEU A 171 -0.77 -27.16 -0.61
CA LEU A 171 -0.14 -26.40 -1.70
C LEU A 171 -0.97 -25.13 -1.94
N THR A 172 -0.33 -23.97 -1.87
CA THR A 172 -0.88 -22.70 -2.31
C THR A 172 -0.44 -22.43 -3.74
N ILE A 173 -1.38 -22.00 -4.58
CA ILE A 173 -1.11 -21.53 -5.94
C ILE A 173 -1.67 -20.12 -6.04
N SER A 174 -0.79 -19.13 -5.97
CA SER A 174 -1.15 -17.71 -6.06
C SER A 174 -1.33 -17.29 -7.52
N ASN A 175 -2.19 -16.30 -7.74
CA ASN A 175 -2.46 -15.72 -9.07
C ASN A 175 -2.67 -16.82 -10.12
N LEU A 176 -3.74 -17.61 -9.94
CA LEU A 176 -4.07 -18.73 -10.82
C LEU A 176 -4.06 -18.29 -12.29
N GLN A 177 -3.48 -19.14 -13.14
CA GLN A 177 -3.41 -18.91 -14.59
C GLN A 177 -4.16 -20.04 -15.30
N LEU A 178 -4.66 -19.79 -16.52
CA LEU A 178 -5.38 -20.82 -17.30
C LEU A 178 -4.62 -22.14 -17.43
N GLN A 179 -3.30 -22.08 -17.57
CA GLN A 179 -2.43 -23.26 -17.66
C GLN A 179 -2.35 -24.10 -16.38
N ASP A 180 -2.76 -23.56 -15.23
CA ASP A 180 -2.80 -24.28 -13.96
C ASP A 180 -4.00 -25.24 -13.90
N SER A 181 -4.90 -25.24 -14.90
CA SER A 181 -5.98 -26.22 -14.99
C SER A 181 -5.46 -27.65 -15.15
N GLY A 182 -5.98 -28.57 -14.33
CA GLY A 182 -5.62 -30.00 -14.36
C GLY A 182 -5.82 -30.71 -13.02
N LEU A 183 -5.37 -31.95 -12.96
CA LEU A 183 -5.42 -32.82 -11.79
C LEU A 183 -4.20 -32.61 -10.90
N TYR A 184 -4.43 -32.27 -9.63
CA TYR A 184 -3.43 -32.13 -8.59
C TYR A 184 -3.43 -33.36 -7.69
N LEU A 185 -2.23 -33.88 -7.43
CA LEU A 185 -2.01 -35.05 -6.61
C LEU A 185 -1.06 -34.74 -5.47
N CYS A 186 -1.40 -35.17 -4.27
CA CYS A 186 -0.49 -35.20 -3.14
C CYS A 186 -0.16 -36.63 -2.77
N ASN A 187 1.13 -36.99 -2.70
CA ASN A 187 1.58 -38.33 -2.38
C ASN A 187 0.94 -39.44 -3.26
N ASN A 188 0.74 -39.13 -4.56
CA ASN A 188 0.02 -39.94 -5.54
C ASN A 188 -1.48 -40.17 -5.26
N ARG A 189 -2.09 -39.42 -4.33
CA ARG A 189 -3.55 -39.37 -4.15
C ARG A 189 -4.09 -38.15 -4.86
N GLU A 190 -5.19 -38.32 -5.57
CA GLU A 190 -5.91 -37.23 -6.23
C GLU A 190 -6.52 -36.32 -5.16
N MET A 191 -6.19 -35.03 -5.22
CA MET A 191 -6.68 -34.04 -4.27
C MET A 191 -7.77 -33.18 -4.89
N ALA A 192 -7.54 -32.71 -6.12
CA ALA A 192 -8.51 -31.89 -6.84
C ALA A 192 -8.27 -31.92 -8.35
N PHE A 193 -9.34 -31.84 -9.12
CA PHE A 193 -9.31 -31.41 -10.51
C PHE A 193 -9.67 -29.93 -10.57
N LEU A 194 -8.72 -29.09 -10.94
CA LEU A 194 -8.87 -27.64 -11.01
C LEU A 194 -9.17 -27.20 -12.45
N THR A 195 -10.23 -26.43 -12.62
CA THR A 195 -10.58 -25.74 -13.87
C THR A 195 -10.49 -24.25 -13.63
N VAL A 196 -9.57 -23.58 -14.31
CA VAL A 196 -9.40 -22.12 -14.21
C VAL A 196 -10.24 -21.44 -15.28
N THR A 197 -11.05 -20.47 -14.91
CA THR A 197 -11.93 -19.73 -15.82
C THR A 197 -11.51 -18.27 -15.93
N THR A 198 -11.58 -17.70 -17.14
CA THR A 198 -11.58 -16.25 -17.33
C THR A 198 -12.97 -15.75 -16.95
N GLU A 199 -13.28 -15.69 -15.66
CA GLU A 199 -14.55 -15.13 -15.24
C GLU A 199 -14.50 -13.62 -15.52
N SER A 200 -15.12 -13.21 -16.62
CA SER A 200 -15.55 -11.84 -16.85
C SER A 200 -16.78 -11.60 -15.98
N THR A 201 -16.60 -11.50 -14.66
CA THR A 201 -17.59 -10.81 -13.81
C THR A 201 -17.53 -9.33 -14.13
N GLU A 202 -18.00 -8.96 -15.32
CA GLU A 202 -18.69 -7.71 -15.53
C GLU A 202 -20.11 -7.90 -15.01
N ILE A 203 -20.28 -7.79 -13.69
CA ILE A 203 -21.54 -7.36 -13.10
C ILE A 203 -21.22 -6.06 -12.37
N GLU A 204 -21.37 -4.99 -13.15
CA GLU A 204 -22.02 -3.73 -12.80
C GLU A 204 -21.85 -3.21 -11.36
N ASN A 205 -21.21 -2.04 -11.29
CA ASN A 205 -21.12 -1.08 -10.17
C ASN A 205 -19.81 -1.05 -9.36
N SER A 206 -18.66 -1.14 -10.02
CA SER A 206 -17.69 -0.07 -9.81
C SER A 206 -17.73 0.82 -11.03
N SER A 207 -18.48 1.92 -10.93
CA SER A 207 -18.19 3.11 -11.72
C SER A 207 -16.66 3.20 -11.84
N PRO A 208 -16.07 3.40 -13.03
CA PRO A 208 -14.71 3.90 -13.04
C PRO A 208 -14.71 5.07 -12.07
N ASP A 209 -13.66 5.16 -11.26
CA ASP A 209 -13.42 6.19 -10.27
C ASP A 209 -13.26 7.55 -10.99
N ILE A 210 -14.24 7.95 -11.81
CA ILE A 210 -14.38 9.23 -12.47
C ILE A 210 -14.27 10.26 -11.38
N ASN A 211 -14.76 10.01 -10.16
CA ASN A 211 -14.58 10.92 -9.03
C ASN A 211 -13.11 11.10 -8.63
N LYS A 212 -12.24 10.09 -8.70
CA LYS A 212 -10.79 10.26 -8.41
C LYS A 212 -10.06 10.97 -9.54
N TYR A 213 -10.31 10.59 -10.79
CA TYR A 213 -9.68 11.27 -11.92
C TYR A 213 -10.23 12.68 -12.14
N LEU A 214 -11.51 12.91 -11.86
CA LEU A 214 -12.16 14.22 -11.88
C LEU A 214 -11.66 15.08 -10.73
N THR A 215 -11.48 14.55 -9.52
CA THR A 215 -10.87 15.33 -8.43
C THR A 215 -9.43 15.71 -8.73
N VAL A 216 -8.61 14.79 -9.25
CA VAL A 216 -7.24 15.10 -9.69
C VAL A 216 -7.25 16.10 -10.85
N ALA A 217 -8.13 15.94 -11.85
CA ALA A 217 -8.23 16.86 -12.99
C ALA A 217 -8.72 18.25 -12.57
N VAL A 218 -9.70 18.33 -11.66
CA VAL A 218 -10.21 19.60 -11.10
C VAL A 218 -9.12 20.29 -10.28
N LEU A 219 -8.37 19.56 -9.46
CA LEU A 219 -7.25 20.12 -8.71
C LEU A 219 -6.15 20.63 -9.64
N LEU A 220 -5.79 19.89 -10.69
CA LEU A 220 -4.82 20.33 -11.69
C LEU A 220 -5.30 21.58 -12.44
N ALA A 221 -6.58 21.62 -12.85
CA ALA A 221 -7.17 22.77 -13.51
C ALA A 221 -7.17 24.01 -12.61
N LEU A 222 -7.52 23.86 -11.33
CA LEU A 222 -7.45 24.94 -10.34
C LEU A 222 -6.02 25.42 -10.11
N CYS A 223 -5.04 24.52 -10.02
CA CYS A 223 -3.62 24.88 -9.91
C CYS A 223 -3.14 25.69 -11.13
N ILE A 224 -3.51 25.26 -12.35
CA ILE A 224 -3.16 25.99 -13.59
C ILE A 224 -3.82 27.38 -13.59
N LEU A 225 -5.10 27.47 -13.19
CA LEU A 225 -5.82 28.74 -13.15
C LEU A 225 -5.17 29.74 -12.18
N VAL A 226 -4.77 29.28 -10.99
CA VAL A 226 -4.05 30.11 -10.02
C VAL A 226 -2.72 30.60 -10.60
N MET A 227 -1.94 29.73 -11.27
CA MET A 227 -0.68 30.12 -11.90
C MET A 227 -0.86 31.17 -13.01
N VAL A 228 -1.92 31.04 -13.82
CA VAL A 228 -2.26 32.03 -14.86
C VAL A 228 -2.66 33.36 -14.22
N CYS A 229 -3.52 33.36 -13.20
CA CYS A 229 -3.93 34.57 -12.49
C CYS A 229 -2.72 35.31 -11.87
N VAL A 230 -1.81 34.57 -11.23
CA VAL A 230 -0.58 35.14 -10.66
C VAL A 230 0.30 35.73 -11.77
N GLY A 231 0.49 35.02 -12.89
CA GLY A 231 1.23 35.52 -14.05
C GLY A 231 0.64 36.81 -14.63
N LEU A 232 -0.68 36.88 -14.79
CA LEU A 232 -1.38 38.09 -15.25
C LEU A 232 -1.25 39.25 -14.26
N LEU A 233 -1.29 38.98 -12.95
CA LEU A 233 -1.03 40.00 -11.94
C LEU A 233 0.41 40.52 -12.03
N PHE A 234 1.41 39.67 -12.25
CA PHE A 234 2.78 40.11 -12.50
C PHE A 234 2.90 40.97 -13.76
N VAL A 235 2.28 40.54 -14.87
CA VAL A 235 2.29 41.32 -16.12
C VAL A 235 1.62 42.68 -15.92
N THR A 236 0.46 42.75 -15.26
CA THR A 236 -0.24 44.02 -15.03
C THR A 236 0.51 44.95 -14.08
N ILE A 237 1.19 44.42 -13.05
CA ILE A 237 2.06 45.18 -12.17
C ILE A 237 3.27 45.71 -12.95
N ASP A 238 3.91 44.89 -13.79
CA ASP A 238 5.03 45.30 -14.64
C ASP A 238 4.60 46.33 -15.69
N TRP A 239 3.42 46.19 -16.27
CA TRP A 239 2.88 47.15 -17.22
C TRP A 239 2.59 48.49 -16.55
N LYS A 240 2.02 48.47 -15.33
CA LYS A 240 1.78 49.68 -14.53
C LYS A 240 3.09 50.33 -14.09
N SER A 241 4.11 49.53 -13.74
CA SER A 241 5.46 49.99 -13.41
C SER A 241 6.17 50.63 -14.60
N ARG A 242 6.07 50.02 -15.80
CA ARG A 242 6.61 50.60 -17.05
C ARG A 242 5.86 51.88 -17.46
N ARG A 243 4.53 51.92 -17.34
CA ARG A 243 3.73 53.12 -17.63
C ARG A 243 4.08 54.29 -16.69
N ARG A 244 4.31 54.02 -15.40
CA ARG A 244 4.80 55.06 -14.45
C ARG A 244 6.20 55.56 -14.81
N ARG A 245 7.07 54.72 -15.38
CA ARG A 245 8.40 55.15 -15.86
C ARG A 245 8.35 56.03 -17.12
N ASN A 246 7.38 55.85 -18.00
CA ASN A 246 7.24 56.73 -19.18
C ASN A 246 6.68 58.12 -18.84
N ILE A 247 5.75 58.22 -17.89
CA ILE A 247 5.20 59.53 -17.45
C ILE A 247 6.28 60.39 -16.75
N ARG A 248 7.26 59.77 -16.08
CA ARG A 248 8.35 60.50 -15.40
C ARG A 248 9.39 61.09 -16.36
N LYS A 249 9.38 60.73 -17.65
CA LYS A 249 10.31 61.26 -18.66
C LYS A 249 9.77 62.47 -19.44
N GLU A 250 8.54 62.89 -19.18
CA GLU A 250 7.85 63.95 -19.96
C GLU A 250 7.43 65.14 -19.08
N THR A 251 8.06 65.29 -17.91
CA THR A 251 7.90 66.48 -17.06
C THR A 251 9.27 66.93 -16.55
N GLU A 252 10.05 67.46 -17.48
CA GLU A 252 11.16 68.37 -17.19
C GLU A 252 11.01 69.59 -18.11
N PRO A 253 10.51 70.74 -17.60
CA PRO A 253 10.78 72.05 -18.18
C PRO A 253 11.83 72.78 -17.35
N ALA A 254 12.89 73.21 -18.04
CA ALA A 254 13.82 74.24 -17.59
C ALA A 254 13.16 75.63 -17.63
N ASP A 255 13.15 76.36 -16.51
CA ASP A 255 13.95 77.59 -16.33
C ASP A 255 13.49 78.49 -15.14
N ILE A 256 14.42 78.65 -14.18
CA ILE A 256 15.02 79.91 -13.66
C ILE A 256 14.19 80.98 -12.89
N ALA A 257 14.77 81.34 -11.72
CA ALA A 257 14.76 82.63 -10.97
C ALA A 257 13.50 83.03 -10.16
N SER A 258 13.54 83.57 -8.94
CA SER A 258 14.56 83.92 -7.93
C SER A 258 13.79 84.16 -6.62
N GLY A 259 14.22 83.64 -5.48
CA GLY A 259 14.84 84.49 -4.45
C GLY A 259 13.95 84.74 -3.22
N LEU A 260 14.20 84.01 -2.12
CA LEU A 260 14.05 84.54 -0.76
C LEU A 260 14.90 83.70 0.20
N GLN A 261 16.05 84.27 0.54
CA GLN A 261 16.95 83.84 1.61
C GLN A 261 16.45 84.41 2.94
N LEU A 262 16.29 83.57 3.96
CA LEU A 262 16.65 83.95 5.34
C LEU A 262 16.84 82.71 6.25
N GLN A 263 18.11 82.51 6.63
CA GLN A 263 18.63 82.14 7.98
C GLN A 263 18.14 80.87 8.70
N ARG A 264 19.07 79.93 8.99
CA ARG A 264 19.78 79.75 10.30
C ARG A 264 19.02 78.71 11.16
N MET A 265 19.55 77.67 11.81
CA MET A 265 20.86 77.21 12.31
C MET A 265 20.75 75.67 12.47
N SER A 266 21.80 74.90 12.20
CA SER A 266 22.65 74.20 13.21
C SER A 266 22.07 72.94 13.87
N ASN A 267 22.70 71.79 13.56
CA ASN A 267 23.25 70.77 14.49
C ASN A 267 23.27 69.39 13.81
N GLU A 268 24.44 68.89 13.39
CA GLU A 268 25.39 68.02 14.14
C GLU A 268 25.21 66.54 13.76
N GLY A 269 26.21 65.97 13.07
CA GLY A 269 26.63 64.56 13.26
C GLY A 269 27.82 64.53 14.23
N PRO A 270 28.70 63.50 14.26
CA PRO A 270 28.68 62.17 13.65
C PRO A 270 29.13 61.07 14.67
N TRP A 271 29.89 60.04 14.22
CA TRP A 271 30.56 58.87 14.87
C TRP A 271 29.85 57.55 14.49
N MET A 272 30.37 56.60 13.69
CA MET A 272 31.73 56.06 13.42
C MET A 272 32.38 55.40 14.64
N LEU A 273 32.36 54.05 14.73
CA LEU A 273 33.57 53.20 14.61
C LEU A 273 33.27 51.69 14.68
N ASP A 274 34.15 50.95 13.99
CA ASP A 274 34.33 49.50 13.87
C ASP A 274 34.72 48.75 15.17
N THR A 275 34.55 47.42 15.16
CA THR A 275 35.62 46.39 15.29
C THR A 275 34.97 44.99 15.43
N HIS A 276 35.17 44.05 14.49
CA HIS A 276 36.28 43.10 14.25
C HIS A 276 36.29 41.84 15.14
N GLU A 277 36.27 40.67 14.48
CA GLU A 277 36.86 39.35 14.82
C GLU A 277 36.39 38.61 16.11
N ASP A 278 36.19 37.28 16.15
CA ASP A 278 37.04 36.18 15.69
C ASP A 278 36.24 34.91 15.30
N ALA A 279 36.84 34.13 14.40
CA ALA A 279 36.51 32.74 14.14
C ALA A 279 37.69 31.86 14.56
N VAL A 280 37.48 30.85 15.42
CA VAL A 280 38.38 29.67 15.49
C VAL A 280 37.60 28.39 15.81
N SER A 281 37.83 27.42 14.94
CA SER A 281 37.49 25.99 14.91
C SER A 281 38.02 25.19 16.12
N PHE A 282 37.45 24.01 16.46
CA PHE A 282 38.21 22.75 16.64
C PHE A 282 37.30 21.50 16.88
N PHE A 283 37.39 20.57 15.91
CA PHE A 283 37.44 19.09 15.91
C PHE A 283 36.67 18.16 16.90
N LEU A 284 35.91 17.23 16.28
CA LEU A 284 36.01 15.74 16.29
C LEU A 284 36.46 14.94 17.54
N HIS A 285 35.62 13.97 17.95
CA HIS A 285 35.87 12.49 18.01
C HIS A 285 34.61 11.81 18.61
N GLN A 286 33.90 10.87 17.98
CA GLN A 286 34.16 9.46 17.63
C GLN A 286 34.21 8.46 18.82
N SER A 287 33.16 7.63 18.89
CA SER A 287 33.07 6.17 19.19
C SER A 287 33.77 5.54 20.41
N THR A 288 33.01 4.81 21.23
CA THR A 288 33.20 3.40 21.70
C THR A 288 32.01 3.06 22.63
N ALA A 289 31.16 2.05 22.37
CA ALA A 289 31.28 0.60 22.56
C ALA A 289 31.21 0.09 24.03
N LYS A 290 30.30 -0.88 24.25
CA LYS A 290 30.33 -2.07 25.16
C LYS A 290 29.42 -2.16 26.41
N ASP A 291 28.63 -3.25 26.35
CA ASP A 291 28.47 -4.35 27.32
C ASP A 291 27.43 -4.34 28.46
N ALA A 292 26.64 -5.44 28.40
CA ALA A 292 26.21 -6.36 29.46
C ALA A 292 25.07 -6.00 30.44
N CYS A 293 24.03 -6.84 30.42
CA CYS A 293 23.32 -7.22 31.64
C CYS A 293 22.80 -8.68 31.53
N SER A 294 23.41 -9.56 32.32
CA SER A 294 22.82 -10.80 32.82
C SER A 294 22.48 -10.58 34.29
N ILE A 295 21.30 -11.05 34.72
CA ILE A 295 21.02 -11.87 35.92
C ILE A 295 19.63 -12.48 35.69
#